data_AF-A0A158KTH3-F1
#
_entry.id   AF-A0A158KTH3-F1
#
_cell.length_a   1.000
_cell.length_b   1.000
_cell.length_c   1.000
_cell.angle_alpha   90.00
_cell.angle_beta   90.00
_cell.angle_gamma   90.00
#
_symmetry.space_group_name_H-M   'P 1'
#
loop_
_entity.id
_entity.type
_entity.pdbx_description
1 polymer ?
#
loop_
_entity_poly.entity_id
_entity_poly.type
_entity_poly.pdbx_seq_one_letter_code
_entity_poly.pdbx_strand_id
1 'polypeptide(L)'
;MLNNSSLSSIGKGQLAARPAHSLHYGGAVEGDFNEILALAREAGMLIITLDGQIGTEKYESIAGSLASFRRFANAMRTLFAEP
;
A
#
# COMPACT_ATOMS: atom_id res chain seq x y z
N MET A 1 48.49 1.30 44.39
CA MET A 1 48.55 1.28 42.91
C MET A 1 47.38 2.10 42.40
N LEU A 2 47.67 3.31 41.92
CA LEU A 2 46.70 4.20 41.28
C LEU A 2 46.79 3.92 39.78
N ASN A 3 45.70 3.49 39.13
CA ASN A 3 45.62 3.52 37.68
C ASN A 3 44.46 4.42 37.26
N ASN A 4 44.83 5.45 36.51
CA ASN A 4 44.02 6.56 36.05
C ASN A 4 43.61 6.24 34.60
N SER A 5 42.37 5.79 34.39
CA SER A 5 41.84 5.56 33.04
C SER A 5 41.07 6.81 32.58
N SER A 6 41.63 7.40 31.53
CA SER A 6 41.28 8.63 30.82
C SER A 6 39.80 9.00 30.73
N LEU A 7 39.57 10.30 30.98
CA LEU A 7 38.46 11.12 30.51
C LEU A 7 38.34 11.12 28.97
N SER A 8 37.12 11.01 28.45
CA SER A 8 36.44 12.05 27.64
C SER A 8 35.26 11.42 26.87
N SER A 9 34.03 11.76 27.26
CA SER A 9 33.19 12.74 26.56
C SER A 9 32.57 12.20 25.28
N ILE A 10 31.42 11.53 25.40
CA ILE A 10 30.45 11.47 24.31
C ILE A 10 29.08 11.82 24.90
N GLY A 11 28.55 12.92 24.37
CA GLY A 11 27.40 13.63 24.91
C GLY A 11 26.14 12.79 25.01
N LYS A 12 25.28 13.22 25.93
CA LYS A 12 23.87 12.85 26.02
C LYS A 12 23.12 13.26 24.75
N GLY A 13 23.30 12.50 23.67
CA GLY A 13 22.44 12.51 22.51
C GLY A 13 21.28 11.58 22.76
N GLN A 14 20.32 12.05 23.56
CA GLN A 14 19.01 11.42 23.66
C GLN A 14 18.31 11.58 22.30
N LEU A 15 18.64 10.70 21.35
CA LEU A 15 17.69 10.36 20.30
C LEU A 15 16.59 9.58 20.99
N ALA A 16 15.64 10.32 21.55
CA ALA A 16 14.30 9.82 21.68
C ALA A 16 13.95 9.26 20.32
N ALA A 17 13.92 7.93 20.22
CA ALA A 17 13.32 7.24 19.11
C ALA A 17 11.91 7.82 19.01
N ARG A 18 11.74 8.75 18.06
CA ARG A 18 10.44 9.22 17.64
C ARG A 18 9.70 7.93 17.32
N PRO A 19 8.50 7.69 17.87
CA PRO A 19 7.73 6.54 17.44
C PRO A 19 7.67 6.64 15.93
N ALA A 20 8.28 5.68 15.24
CA ALA A 20 8.02 5.49 13.83
C ALA A 20 6.51 5.40 13.79
N HIS A 21 5.88 6.43 13.21
CA HIS A 21 4.47 6.38 12.91
C HIS A 21 4.39 5.16 12.01
N SER A 22 3.97 4.02 12.57
CA SER A 22 3.64 2.84 11.83
C SER A 22 2.42 3.24 11.04
N LEU A 23 2.67 3.94 9.94
CA LEU A 23 1.72 4.18 8.90
C LEU A 23 1.23 2.78 8.57
N HIS A 24 -0.01 2.51 8.98
CA HIS A 24 -0.82 1.42 8.49
C HIS A 24 -1.08 1.70 7.00
N TYR A 25 0.00 1.69 6.20
CA TYR A 25 -0.05 1.90 4.76
C TYR A 25 -0.72 0.69 4.11
N GLY A 26 -0.58 -0.50 4.71
CA GLY A 26 -1.24 -1.71 4.24
C GLY A 26 -2.77 -1.68 4.35
N GLY A 27 -3.35 -1.05 5.38
CA GLY A 27 -4.80 -1.11 5.61
C GLY A 27 -5.62 -0.25 4.63
N ALA A 28 -5.10 0.92 4.27
CA ALA A 28 -5.76 1.80 3.29
C ALA A 28 -5.62 1.24 1.86
N VAL A 29 -4.41 0.80 1.49
CA VAL A 29 -4.14 0.27 0.14
C VAL A 29 -4.87 -1.06 -0.11
N GLU A 30 -4.99 -1.94 0.89
CA GLU A 30 -5.84 -3.14 0.79
C GLU A 30 -7.34 -2.79 0.68
N GLY A 31 -7.77 -1.69 1.31
CA GLY A 31 -9.13 -1.14 1.15
C GLY A 31 -9.40 -0.68 -0.28
N ASP A 32 -8.52 0.18 -0.81
CA ASP A 32 -8.59 0.71 -2.18
C ASP A 32 -8.59 -0.42 -3.22
N PHE A 33 -7.79 -1.46 -2.98
CA PHE A 33 -7.71 -2.62 -3.86
C PHE A 33 -9.04 -3.40 -3.92
N ASN A 34 -9.67 -3.64 -2.76
CA ASN A 34 -10.95 -4.34 -2.70
C ASN A 34 -12.08 -3.53 -3.36
N GLU A 35 -12.07 -2.21 -3.24
CA GLU A 35 -13.04 -1.33 -3.92
C GLU A 35 -12.89 -1.40 -5.45
N ILE A 36 -11.67 -1.39 -5.97
CA ILE A 36 -11.40 -1.55 -7.40
C ILE A 36 -11.92 -2.90 -7.91
N LEU A 37 -11.71 -3.98 -7.15
CA LEU A 37 -12.23 -5.31 -7.50
C LEU A 37 -13.77 -5.38 -7.46
N ALA A 38 -14.41 -4.69 -6.51
CA ALA A 38 -15.85 -4.57 -6.45
C ALA A 38 -16.40 -3.86 -7.70
N LEU A 39 -15.81 -2.74 -8.09
CA LEU A 39 -16.19 -2.02 -9.31
C LEU A 39 -16.04 -2.88 -10.57
N ALA A 40 -14.97 -3.66 -10.67
CA ALA A 40 -14.75 -4.57 -11.78
C ALA A 40 -15.85 -5.63 -11.88
N ARG A 41 -16.22 -6.23 -10.74
CA ARG A 41 -17.30 -7.21 -10.66
C ARG A 41 -18.64 -6.59 -11.08
N GLU A 42 -18.98 -5.41 -10.57
CA GLU A 42 -20.22 -4.71 -10.90
C GLU A 42 -20.29 -4.31 -12.38
N ALA A 43 -19.16 -3.90 -12.96
CA ALA A 43 -19.07 -3.60 -14.39
C ALA A 43 -19.22 -4.83 -15.30
N GLY A 44 -19.20 -6.05 -14.73
CA GLY A 44 -19.25 -7.31 -15.45
C GLY A 44 -17.88 -7.69 -16.04
N MET A 45 -16.81 -7.37 -15.33
CA MET A 45 -15.47 -7.88 -15.59
C MET A 45 -15.22 -9.16 -14.78
N LEU A 46 -14.46 -10.08 -15.36
CA LEU A 46 -13.96 -11.28 -14.72
C LEU A 46 -12.65 -10.95 -14.01
N ILE A 47 -12.58 -11.25 -12.72
CA ILE A 47 -11.35 -11.15 -11.94
C ILE A 47 -10.66 -12.50 -12.08
N ILE A 48 -9.47 -12.48 -12.67
CA ILE A 48 -8.59 -13.63 -12.84
C ILE A 48 -7.39 -13.39 -11.96
N THR A 49 -7.29 -14.18 -10.89
CA THR A 49 -6.07 -14.22 -10.10
C THR A 49 -4.95 -14.78 -10.96
N LEU A 50 -3.96 -13.94 -11.23
CA LEU A 50 -2.67 -14.45 -11.66
C LEU A 50 -1.99 -14.96 -10.39
N ASP A 51 -1.41 -16.16 -10.43
CA ASP A 51 -0.39 -16.58 -9.44
C ASP A 51 0.92 -15.78 -9.61
N GLY A 52 0.82 -14.54 -10.11
CA GLY A 52 1.90 -13.60 -10.28
C GLY A 52 2.06 -12.80 -9.00
N GLN A 53 3.14 -13.09 -8.27
CA GLN A 53 3.64 -12.23 -7.21
C GLN A 53 4.97 -11.65 -7.67
N ILE A 54 5.10 -10.32 -7.66
CA ILE A 54 6.39 -9.65 -7.91
C ILE A 54 6.83 -9.03 -6.59
N GLY A 55 7.90 -9.57 -6.01
CA GLY A 55 8.32 -9.21 -4.66
C GLY A 55 7.26 -9.63 -3.61
N THR A 56 6.70 -8.65 -2.90
CA THR A 56 5.65 -8.88 -1.88
C THR A 56 4.24 -8.59 -2.41
N GLU A 57 4.10 -7.98 -3.59
CA GLU A 57 2.83 -7.55 -4.15
C GLU A 57 2.19 -8.65 -4.99
N LYS A 58 0.89 -8.89 -4.76
CA LYS A 58 0.07 -9.82 -5.55
C LYS A 58 -0.63 -9.07 -6.67
N TYR A 59 -0.66 -9.68 -7.85
CA TYR A 59 -1.28 -9.08 -9.02
C TYR A 59 -2.57 -9.83 -9.40
N GLU A 60 -3.67 -9.10 -9.50
CA GLU A 60 -4.93 -9.60 -10.04
C GLU A 60 -5.11 -9.06 -11.46
N SER A 61 -5.52 -9.91 -12.40
CA SER A 61 -5.92 -9.49 -13.74
C SER A 61 -7.43 -9.35 -13.83
N ILE A 62 -7.89 -8.38 -14.61
CA ILE A 62 -9.31 -8.13 -14.82
C ILE A 62 -9.57 -8.19 -16.33
N ALA A 63 -10.40 -9.14 -16.77
CA ALA A 63 -10.69 -9.39 -18.18
C ALA A 63 -12.19 -9.32 -18.46
N GLY A 64 -12.58 -8.88 -19.66
CA GLY A 64 -14.00 -8.79 -20.01
C GLY A 64 -14.23 -8.18 -21.39
N SER A 65 -15.50 -7.99 -21.75
CA SER A 65 -15.86 -7.30 -22.99
C SER A 65 -15.47 -5.82 -22.94
N LEU A 66 -15.26 -5.20 -24.10
CA LEU A 66 -14.98 -3.75 -24.17
C LEU A 66 -16.14 -2.91 -23.59
N ALA A 67 -17.38 -3.39 -23.70
CA ALA A 67 -18.54 -2.76 -23.09
C ALA A 67 -18.48 -2.78 -21.56
N SER A 68 -18.03 -3.89 -20.96
CA SER A 68 -17.76 -3.99 -19.52
C SER A 68 -16.61 -3.08 -19.10
N PHE A 69 -15.53 -3.06 -19.87
CA PHE A 69 -14.38 -2.19 -19.62
C PHE A 69 -14.78 -0.70 -19.60
N ARG A 70 -15.63 -0.26 -20.54
CA ARG A 70 -16.15 1.12 -20.54
C ARG A 70 -16.93 1.46 -19.28
N ARG A 71 -17.78 0.54 -18.77
CA ARG A 71 -18.53 0.75 -17.52
C ARG A 71 -17.58 0.85 -16.33
N PHE A 72 -16.59 -0.04 -16.27
CA PHE A 72 -15.56 -0.02 -15.24
C PHE A 72 -14.77 1.30 -15.23
N ALA A 73 -14.27 1.75 -16.38
CA ALA A 73 -13.54 3.01 -16.49
C ALA A 73 -14.37 4.23 -16.06
N ASN A 74 -15.67 4.26 -16.38
CA ASN A 74 -16.57 5.32 -15.92
C ASN A 74 -16.77 5.29 -14.40
N ALA A 75 -16.91 4.10 -13.82
CA ALA A 75 -17.05 3.94 -12.38
C ALA A 75 -15.76 4.37 -11.65
N MET A 76 -14.59 3.95 -12.14
CA MET A 76 -13.28 4.41 -11.65
C MET A 76 -13.15 5.93 -11.70
N ARG A 77 -13.51 6.55 -12.83
CA ARG A 77 -13.47 8.02 -12.95
C ARG A 77 -14.36 8.70 -11.92
N THR A 78 -15.50 8.12 -11.56
CA THR A 78 -16.41 8.69 -10.57
C THR A 78 -15.88 8.50 -9.16
N LEU A 79 -15.25 7.36 -8.87
CA LEU A 79 -14.68 7.04 -7.56
C LEU A 79 -13.44 7.89 -7.24
N PHE A 80 -12.57 8.11 -8.23
CA PHE A 80 -11.31 8.85 -8.09
C PHE A 80 -11.38 10.29 -8.59
N ALA A 81 -12.56 10.79 -8.98
CA ALA A 81 -12.74 12.21 -9.18
C ALA A 81 -12.77 12.89 -7.82
N GLU A 82 -11.61 13.42 -7.40
CA GLU A 82 -11.55 14.44 -6.35
C GLU A 82 -12.49 15.61 -6.70
N PRO A 83 -13.19 16.21 -5.71
CA PRO A 83 -14.04 17.38 -5.92
C PRO A 83 -13.28 18.63 -6.39
#